data_AF-A0A6J4TRQ7-F1
#
_entry.id   AF-A0A6J4TRQ7-F1
#
_cell.length_a   1.000
_cell.length_b   1.000
_cell.length_c   1.000
_cell.angle_alpha   90.00
_cell.angle_beta   90.00
_cell.angle_gamma   90.00
#
_symmetry.space_group_name_H-M   'P 1'
#
loop_
_entity.id
_entity.type
_entity.pdbx_description
1 polymer ?
#
loop_
_entity_poly.entity_id
_entity_poly.type
_entity_poly.pdbx_seq_one_letter_code
_entity_poly.pdbx_strand_id
1 'polypeptide(L)'
;MDNNLRILLAEDEPKLGQIVQEELTRQGYQIDVAFDGLVAEKLFHQHKYALVLLDVQLPYKNGLALCKEFREAKKGIPIIMLTAMGELQNKMDAFDLGADDYIVKPYHFNELFARIKVFLKRSDIGVQGGEKMTVCDLEVDFIDKMVTRANKIINLT
;
A
#
# COMPACT_ATOMS: atom_id res chain seq x y z
N MET A 1 -0.70 -20.55 -6.94
CA MET A 1 -0.25 -19.42 -7.78
C MET A 1 0.66 -18.62 -6.87
N ASP A 2 1.97 -18.65 -7.11
CA ASP A 2 2.91 -17.87 -6.32
C ASP A 2 2.66 -16.39 -6.64
N ASN A 3 1.85 -15.75 -5.82
CA ASN A 3 1.58 -14.33 -5.96
C ASN A 3 2.83 -13.61 -5.44
N ASN A 4 3.82 -13.49 -6.31
CA ASN A 4 5.15 -12.99 -6.01
C ASN A 4 5.12 -11.46 -5.89
N LEU A 5 4.27 -10.96 -5.00
CA LEU A 5 4.06 -9.54 -4.74
C LEU A 5 5.33 -8.98 -4.10
N ARG A 6 5.89 -7.99 -4.79
CA ARG A 6 7.11 -7.32 -4.38
C ARG A 6 6.78 -6.00 -3.69
N ILE A 7 7.40 -5.76 -2.53
CA ILE A 7 7.26 -4.54 -1.73
C ILE A 7 8.62 -3.84 -1.68
N LEU A 8 8.62 -2.53 -1.90
CA LEU A 8 9.78 -1.68 -1.62
C LEU A 8 9.68 -1.21 -0.17
N LEU A 9 10.71 -1.46 0.62
CA LEU A 9 10.84 -0.93 1.98
C LEU A 9 11.99 0.08 2.00
N ALA A 10 11.68 1.36 2.23
CA ALA A 10 12.68 2.40 2.45
C ALA A 10 12.68 2.80 3.92
N GLU A 11 13.74 2.43 4.64
CA GLU A 11 13.88 2.53 6.09
C GLU A 11 15.35 2.79 6.43
N ASP A 12 15.66 3.89 7.11
CA ASP A 12 17.04 4.31 7.35
C ASP A 12 17.71 3.53 8.49
N GLU A 13 16.93 2.96 9.42
CA GLU A 13 17.45 2.14 10.50
C GLU A 13 17.68 0.67 10.05
N PRO A 14 18.94 0.20 9.86
CA PRO A 14 19.17 -1.10 9.22
C PRO A 14 18.63 -2.29 10.02
N LYS A 15 18.63 -2.18 11.35
CA LYS A 15 18.09 -3.23 12.23
C LYS A 15 16.57 -3.36 12.06
N LEU A 16 15.85 -2.24 12.08
CA LEU A 16 14.41 -2.24 11.88
C LEU A 16 14.07 -2.71 10.46
N GLY A 17 14.77 -2.21 9.45
CA GLY A 17 14.58 -2.62 8.06
C GLY A 17 14.77 -4.12 7.84
N GLN A 18 15.80 -4.72 8.45
CA GLN A 18 16.02 -6.17 8.41
C GLN A 18 14.90 -6.95 9.11
N ILE A 19 14.47 -6.53 10.30
CA ILE A 19 13.39 -7.21 11.02
C ILE A 19 12.09 -7.16 10.20
N VAL A 20 11.73 -5.98 9.67
CA VAL A 20 10.53 -5.82 8.82
C VAL A 20 10.63 -6.68 7.57
N GLN A 21 11.81 -6.71 6.93
CA GLN A 21 12.08 -7.54 5.76
C GLN A 21 11.86 -9.03 6.07
N GLU A 22 12.47 -9.55 7.13
CA GLU A 22 12.33 -10.95 7.53
C GLU A 22 10.88 -11.31 7.82
N GLU A 23 10.19 -10.45 8.57
CA GLU A 23 8.80 -10.63 8.95
C GLU A 23 7.85 -10.66 7.74
N LEU A 24 8.03 -9.75 6.78
CA LEU A 24 7.23 -9.75 5.55
C LEU A 24 7.60 -10.89 4.59
N THR A 25 8.87 -11.28 4.54
CA THR A 25 9.33 -12.43 3.76
C THR A 25 8.72 -13.72 4.30
N ARG A 26 8.61 -13.87 5.63
CA ARG A 26 7.88 -14.99 6.28
C ARG A 26 6.40 -15.06 5.88
N GLN A 27 5.79 -13.92 5.53
CA GLN A 27 4.42 -13.86 5.01
C GLN A 27 4.30 -14.15 3.50
N GLY A 28 5.42 -14.43 2.82
CA GLY A 28 5.45 -14.78 1.40
C GLY A 28 5.67 -13.62 0.42
N TYR A 29 6.01 -12.43 0.91
CA TYR A 29 6.30 -11.26 0.06
C TYR A 29 7.77 -11.19 -0.34
N GLN A 30 8.07 -10.66 -1.53
CA GLN A 30 9.43 -10.28 -1.90
C GLN A 30 9.71 -8.85 -1.45
N ILE A 31 10.79 -8.63 -0.71
CA ILE A 31 11.11 -7.31 -0.15
C ILE A 31 12.45 -6.82 -0.67
N ASP A 32 12.42 -5.70 -1.40
CA ASP A 32 13.62 -4.93 -1.71
C ASP A 32 13.76 -3.84 -0.65
N VAL A 33 14.94 -3.75 -0.01
CA VAL A 33 15.20 -2.78 1.06
C VAL A 33 16.13 -1.68 0.58
N ALA A 34 15.77 -0.43 0.87
CA ALA A 34 16.59 0.75 0.68
C ALA A 34 16.83 1.43 2.03
N PHE A 35 18.09 1.72 2.35
CA PHE A 35 18.47 2.43 3.58
C PHE A 35 18.60 3.95 3.39
N ASP A 36 18.34 4.44 2.18
CA ASP A 36 18.35 5.85 1.85
C ASP A 36 17.42 6.17 0.68
N GLY A 37 17.12 7.47 0.54
CA GLY A 37 16.14 7.93 -0.43
C GLY A 37 16.58 7.84 -1.89
N LEU A 38 17.88 7.90 -2.19
CA LEU A 38 18.38 7.77 -3.57
C LEU A 38 18.33 6.31 -4.03
N VAL A 39 18.66 5.38 -3.14
CA VAL A 39 18.50 3.95 -3.41
C VAL A 39 17.03 3.60 -3.56
N ALA A 40 16.16 4.13 -2.70
CA ALA A 40 14.71 3.92 -2.80
C ALA A 40 14.15 4.40 -4.15
N GLU A 41 14.52 5.61 -4.58
CA GLU A 41 14.15 6.16 -5.88
C GLU A 41 14.62 5.27 -7.03
N LYS A 42 15.91 4.90 -7.02
CA LYS A 42 16.48 4.05 -8.05
C LYS A 42 15.73 2.71 -8.16
N LEU A 43 15.52 2.04 -7.03
CA LEU A 43 14.79 0.76 -6.99
C LEU A 43 13.36 0.92 -7.49
N PHE A 44 12.65 1.96 -7.05
CA PHE A 44 11.27 2.25 -7.47
C PHE A 44 11.13 2.36 -9.00
N HIS A 45 12.10 2.94 -9.68
CA HIS A 45 12.10 3.05 -11.14
C HIS A 45 12.56 1.78 -11.85
N GLN A 46 13.44 0.98 -11.24
CA GLN A 46 13.99 -0.25 -11.83
C GLN A 46 13.04 -1.45 -11.77
N HIS A 47 12.17 -1.50 -10.76
CA HIS A 47 11.29 -2.64 -10.53
C HIS A 47 9.81 -2.28 -10.54
N LYS A 48 8.96 -3.32 -10.55
CA LYS A 48 7.52 -3.20 -10.35
C LYS A 48 7.21 -3.63 -8.92
N TYR A 49 6.60 -2.72 -8.17
CA TYR A 49 6.18 -2.97 -6.79
C TYR A 49 4.66 -3.00 -6.70
N ALA A 50 4.16 -3.88 -5.85
CA ALA A 50 2.76 -3.95 -5.48
C ALA A 50 2.42 -2.98 -4.34
N LEU A 51 3.41 -2.55 -3.57
CA LEU A 51 3.28 -1.60 -2.46
C LEU A 51 4.64 -0.98 -2.12
N VAL A 52 4.64 0.25 -1.61
CA VAL A 52 5.82 0.93 -1.05
C VAL A 52 5.58 1.23 0.43
N LEU A 53 6.52 0.83 1.28
CA LEU A 53 6.67 1.28 2.66
C LEU A 53 7.79 2.32 2.69
N LEU A 54 7.48 3.53 3.14
CA LEU A 54 8.39 4.68 2.98
C LEU A 54 8.56 5.42 4.30
N ASP A 55 9.79 5.45 4.82
CA ASP A 55 10.13 6.37 5.91
C ASP A 55 10.16 7.82 5.41
N VAL A 56 9.66 8.74 6.23
CA VAL A 56 9.81 10.19 6.04
C VAL A 56 11.27 10.62 6.19
N GLN A 57 11.98 10.10 7.19
CA GLN A 57 13.33 10.49 7.57
C GLN A 57 14.40 9.63 6.88
N LEU A 58 14.52 9.78 5.56
CA LEU A 58 15.55 9.09 4.79
C LEU A 58 16.77 9.99 4.53
N PRO A 59 18.00 9.44 4.62
CA PRO A 59 19.20 10.11 4.14
C PRO A 59 19.11 10.46 2.66
N TYR A 60 19.82 11.54 2.28
CA TYR A 60 19.98 12.09 0.93
C TYR A 60 18.71 12.62 0.26
N LYS A 61 17.56 11.95 0.40
CA LYS A 61 16.28 12.40 -0.16
C LYS A 61 15.13 12.10 0.79
N ASN A 62 14.35 13.12 1.10
CA ASN A 62 13.26 13.04 2.08
C ASN A 62 12.10 12.18 1.55
N GLY A 63 11.49 11.37 2.43
CA GLY A 63 10.40 10.47 2.08
C GLY A 63 9.12 11.15 1.59
N LEU A 64 8.80 12.36 2.06
CA LEU A 64 7.65 13.11 1.55
C LEU A 64 7.87 13.56 0.10
N ALA A 65 9.09 13.98 -0.24
CA ALA A 65 9.44 14.32 -1.62
C ALA A 65 9.36 13.08 -2.53
N LEU A 66 9.89 11.95 -2.06
CA LEU A 66 9.77 10.66 -2.77
C LEU A 66 8.32 10.23 -2.93
N CYS A 67 7.48 10.38 -1.91
CA CYS A 67 6.06 10.02 -1.97
C CYS A 67 5.36 10.75 -3.12
N LYS A 68 5.58 12.06 -3.22
CA LYS A 68 5.03 12.89 -4.30
C LYS A 68 5.52 12.42 -5.68
N GLU A 69 6.83 12.25 -5.84
CA GLU A 69 7.41 11.81 -7.12
C GLU A 69 6.93 10.41 -7.53
N PHE A 70 6.86 9.48 -6.57
CA PHE A 70 6.37 8.12 -6.81
C PHE A 70 4.91 8.13 -7.22
N ARG A 71 4.08 8.98 -6.59
CA ARG A 71 2.67 9.15 -6.95
C ARG A 71 2.51 9.73 -8.36
N GLU A 72 3.31 10.74 -8.70
CA GLU A 72 3.32 11.35 -10.04
C GLU A 72 3.76 10.35 -11.11
N ALA A 73 4.76 9.51 -10.82
CA ALA A 73 5.28 8.50 -11.74
C ALA A 73 4.35 7.29 -11.91
N LYS A 74 3.75 6.77 -10.83
CA LYS A 74 2.94 5.54 -10.84
C LYS A 74 1.72 5.66 -9.91
N LYS A 75 0.64 6.27 -10.41
CA LYS A 75 -0.60 6.53 -9.66
C LYS A 75 -1.28 5.31 -9.01
N GLY A 76 -1.03 4.10 -9.50
CA GLY A 76 -1.71 2.88 -9.03
C GLY A 76 -0.99 2.12 -7.91
N ILE A 77 0.23 2.51 -7.53
CA ILE A 77 0.97 1.81 -6.47
C ILE A 77 0.58 2.39 -5.11
N PRO A 78 0.12 1.57 -4.15
CA PRO A 78 -0.12 1.99 -2.78
C PRO A 78 1.17 2.41 -2.08
N ILE A 79 1.15 3.55 -1.40
CA ILE A 79 2.27 4.08 -0.60
C ILE A 79 1.81 4.22 0.85
N ILE A 80 2.46 3.49 1.76
CA ILE A 80 2.26 3.61 3.21
C ILE A 80 3.48 4.33 3.80
N MET A 81 3.23 5.45 4.47
CA MET A 81 4.29 6.17 5.18
C MET A 81 4.52 5.56 6.56
N LEU A 82 5.78 5.36 6.92
CA LEU A 82 6.24 4.94 8.26
C LEU A 82 6.99 6.11 8.88
N THR A 83 6.69 6.55 10.11
CA THR A 83 7.36 7.75 10.64
C THR A 83 7.21 7.95 12.13
N ALA A 84 8.19 8.56 12.77
CA ALA A 84 8.09 9.03 14.16
C ALA A 84 7.23 10.32 14.31
N MET A 85 6.83 10.97 13.21
CA MET A 85 6.08 12.23 13.24
C MET A 85 4.59 11.96 13.50
N GLY A 86 4.18 12.04 14.77
CA GLY A 86 2.81 11.71 15.18
C GLY A 86 1.75 12.80 15.01
N GLU A 87 2.15 14.05 14.75
CA GLU A 87 1.23 15.20 14.74
C GLU A 87 0.24 15.17 13.56
N LEU A 88 -0.99 15.61 13.81
CA LEU A 88 -2.09 15.58 12.84
C LEU A 88 -1.77 16.33 11.53
N GLN A 89 -1.04 17.44 11.61
CA GLN A 89 -0.66 18.23 10.44
C GLN A 89 0.24 17.44 9.49
N ASN A 90 1.21 16.69 10.03
CA ASN A 90 2.11 15.86 9.24
C ASN A 90 1.40 14.71 8.52
N LYS A 91 0.25 14.26 9.06
CA LYS A 91 -0.61 13.27 8.39
C LYS A 91 -1.35 13.88 7.22
N MET A 92 -1.95 15.05 7.40
CA MET A 92 -2.68 15.75 6.33
C MET A 92 -1.75 16.05 5.15
N ASP A 93 -0.57 16.58 5.44
CA ASP A 93 0.42 16.90 4.41
C ASP A 93 0.86 15.64 3.65
N ALA A 94 1.01 14.49 4.32
CA ALA A 94 1.36 13.23 3.66
C ALA A 94 0.25 12.70 2.74
N PHE A 95 -1.02 12.82 3.14
CA PHE A 95 -2.16 12.43 2.28
C PHE A 95 -2.27 13.35 1.07
N ASP A 96 -2.08 14.66 1.23
CA ASP A 96 -2.11 15.64 0.13
C ASP A 96 -0.98 15.39 -0.88
N LEU A 97 0.16 14.86 -0.44
CA LEU A 97 1.27 14.45 -1.29
C LEU A 97 1.06 13.10 -1.97
N GLY A 98 -0.01 12.38 -1.63
CA GLY A 98 -0.44 11.15 -2.29
C GLY A 98 -0.08 9.86 -1.57
N ALA A 99 0.16 9.87 -0.24
CA ALA A 99 0.17 8.65 0.55
C ALA A 99 -1.24 8.03 0.62
N ASP A 100 -1.34 6.70 0.66
CA ASP A 100 -2.61 5.99 0.85
C ASP A 100 -2.88 5.65 2.32
N ASP A 101 -1.81 5.54 3.13
CA ASP A 101 -1.90 5.27 4.55
C ASP A 101 -0.67 5.79 5.30
N TYR A 102 -0.78 5.86 6.62
CA TYR A 102 0.21 6.45 7.50
C TYR A 102 0.29 5.72 8.84
N ILE A 103 1.48 5.25 9.21
CA ILE A 103 1.74 4.51 10.45
C ILE A 103 2.80 5.24 11.27
N VAL A 104 2.48 5.54 12.52
CA VAL A 104 3.39 6.20 13.45
C VAL A 104 4.27 5.16 14.15
N LYS A 105 5.58 5.41 14.22
CA LYS A 105 6.55 4.64 15.00
C LYS A 105 6.50 5.06 16.49
N PRO A 106 6.63 4.12 17.44
CA PRO A 106 6.74 2.67 17.24
C PRO A 106 5.39 2.02 16.93
N TYR A 107 5.37 1.06 16.00
CA TYR A 107 4.18 0.31 15.62
C TYR A 107 4.32 -1.17 15.92
N HIS A 108 3.19 -1.87 16.01
CA HIS A 108 3.15 -3.32 16.09
C HIS A 108 3.18 -3.94 14.69
N PHE A 109 3.94 -5.02 14.48
CA PHE A 109 3.98 -5.74 13.19
C PHE A 109 2.58 -6.18 12.72
N ASN A 110 1.71 -6.59 13.65
CA ASN A 110 0.33 -6.95 13.33
C ASN A 110 -0.46 -5.80 12.69
N GLU A 111 -0.22 -4.56 13.11
CA GLU A 111 -0.85 -3.37 12.50
C GLU A 111 -0.32 -3.14 11.08
N LEU A 112 1.01 -3.13 10.91
CA LEU A 112 1.65 -2.97 9.60
C LEU A 112 1.14 -4.01 8.60
N PHE A 113 1.08 -5.28 9.02
CA PHE A 113 0.56 -6.37 8.19
C PHE A 113 -0.91 -6.22 7.84
N ALA A 114 -1.75 -5.78 8.79
CA ALA A 114 -3.17 -5.57 8.53
C ALA A 114 -3.36 -4.50 7.43
N ARG A 115 -2.61 -3.40 7.51
CA ARG A 115 -2.64 -2.32 6.52
C ARG A 115 -2.12 -2.77 5.16
N ILE A 116 -0.97 -3.44 5.11
CA ILE A 116 -0.43 -4.04 3.88
C ILE A 116 -1.46 -4.97 3.24
N LYS A 117 -2.11 -5.85 4.03
CA LYS A 117 -3.14 -6.76 3.51
C LYS A 117 -4.34 -6.03 2.92
N VAL A 118 -4.75 -4.88 3.45
CA VAL A 118 -5.86 -4.10 2.87
C VAL A 118 -5.51 -3.63 1.46
N PHE A 119 -4.30 -3.14 1.24
CA PHE A 119 -3.86 -2.67 -0.07
C PHE A 119 -3.50 -3.82 -1.02
N LEU A 120 -2.88 -4.89 -0.52
CA LEU A 120 -2.48 -6.02 -1.35
C LEU A 120 -3.62 -7.01 -1.64
N LYS A 121 -4.66 -7.07 -0.79
CA LYS A 121 -5.92 -7.74 -1.14
C LYS A 121 -6.54 -7.11 -2.37
N ARG A 122 -6.38 -5.80 -2.59
CA ARG A 122 -6.88 -5.15 -3.82
C ARG A 122 -6.13 -5.59 -5.07
N SER A 123 -4.86 -5.99 -4.96
CA SER A 123 -4.09 -6.58 -6.07
C SER A 123 -4.37 -8.06 -6.32
N ASP A 124 -4.83 -8.83 -5.32
CA ASP A 124 -5.42 -10.17 -5.52
C ASP A 124 -6.89 -10.10 -5.98
N ILE A 125 -7.59 -9.01 -5.64
CA ILE A 125 -8.93 -8.65 -6.15
C ILE A 125 -8.80 -7.94 -7.52
N GLY A 126 -7.59 -7.85 -8.08
CA GLY A 126 -7.43 -7.73 -9.51
C GLY A 126 -7.69 -9.07 -10.17
N VAL A 127 -8.90 -9.26 -10.71
CA VAL A 127 -9.32 -10.37 -11.60
C VAL A 127 -9.81 -11.67 -10.93
N GLN A 128 -10.56 -11.58 -9.83
CA GLN A 128 -11.95 -12.05 -9.95
C GLN A 128 -12.82 -10.80 -10.02
N GLY A 129 -12.87 -10.20 -11.21
CA GLY A 129 -14.11 -9.59 -11.66
C GLY A 129 -15.14 -10.72 -11.69
N GLY A 130 -15.67 -11.09 -10.53
CA GLY A 130 -16.98 -11.66 -10.50
C GLY A 130 -17.84 -10.61 -11.16
N GLU A 131 -18.44 -10.95 -12.29
CA GLU A 131 -19.47 -10.15 -12.96
C GLU A 131 -20.49 -9.66 -11.91
N LYS A 132 -20.64 -10.43 -10.82
CA LYS A 132 -21.49 -10.18 -9.66
C LYS A 132 -20.72 -10.16 -8.34
N MET A 133 -21.06 -9.23 -7.46
CA MET A 133 -20.72 -9.21 -6.03
C MET A 133 -21.98 -9.49 -5.21
N THR A 134 -21.89 -10.41 -4.24
CA THR A 134 -23.00 -10.74 -3.35
C THR A 134 -22.64 -10.46 -1.90
N VAL A 135 -23.51 -9.74 -1.19
CA VAL A 135 -23.41 -9.48 0.25
C VAL A 135 -24.79 -9.73 0.87
N CYS A 136 -24.93 -10.83 1.61
CA CYS A 136 -26.23 -11.29 2.12
C CYS A 136 -27.25 -11.44 0.99
N ASP A 137 -28.33 -10.66 1.03
CA ASP A 137 -29.40 -10.64 0.03
C ASP A 137 -29.18 -9.59 -1.07
N LEU A 138 -28.07 -8.85 -1.04
CA LEU A 138 -27.68 -7.86 -2.04
C LEU A 138 -26.80 -8.51 -3.12
N GLU A 139 -27.15 -8.31 -4.38
CA GLU A 139 -26.36 -8.68 -5.55
C GLU A 139 -26.08 -7.45 -6.41
N VAL A 140 -24.83 -7.25 -6.79
CA VAL A 140 -24.36 -6.14 -7.64
C VAL A 140 -23.71 -6.74 -8.88
N ASP A 141 -24.35 -6.58 -10.04
CA ASP A 141 -23.79 -6.91 -11.35
C ASP A 141 -23.10 -5.70 -11.95
N PHE A 142 -21.79 -5.78 -12.13
CA PHE A 142 -20.98 -4.68 -12.64
C PHE A 142 -20.98 -4.61 -14.18
N ILE A 143 -21.39 -5.67 -14.88
CA ILE A 143 -21.51 -5.69 -16.35
C ILE A 143 -22.84 -5.08 -16.75
N ASP A 144 -23.93 -5.61 -16.20
CA ASP A 144 -25.29 -5.14 -16.48
C ASP A 144 -25.61 -3.84 -15.73
N LYS A 145 -24.69 -3.36 -14.88
CA LYS A 145 -24.87 -2.21 -13.99
C LYS A 145 -26.18 -2.30 -13.21
N MET A 146 -26.48 -3.50 -12.74
CA MET A 146 -27.70 -3.82 -12.04
C MET A 146 -27.41 -4.11 -10.57
N VAL A 147 -28.23 -3.56 -9.70
CA VAL A 147 -28.22 -3.93 -8.28
C VAL A 147 -29.56 -4.54 -7.94
N THR A 148 -29.57 -5.68 -7.27
CA THR A 148 -30.78 -6.29 -6.74
C THR A 148 -30.63 -6.59 -5.26
N ARG A 149 -31.75 -6.55 -4.53
CA ARG A 149 -31.81 -7.05 -3.16
C ARG A 149 -33.06 -7.91 -2.98
N ALA A 150 -32.88 -9.15 -2.53
CA ALA A 150 -33.97 -10.12 -2.48
C ALA A 150 -34.77 -10.18 -3.80
N ASN A 151 -34.06 -10.23 -4.94
CA ASN A 151 -34.59 -10.20 -6.31
C ASN A 151 -35.35 -8.93 -6.72
N LYS A 152 -35.29 -7.82 -5.97
CA LYS A 152 -35.83 -6.51 -6.38
C LYS A 152 -34.72 -5.60 -6.87
N ILE A 153 -34.89 -5.02 -8.07
CA ILE A 153 -33.95 -4.05 -8.63
C ILE A 153 -33.89 -2.80 -7.75
N ILE A 154 -32.68 -2.36 -7.42
CA ILE A 154 -32.38 -1.10 -6.75
C ILE A 154 -31.80 -0.17 -7.80
N ASN A 155 -32.48 0.94 -8.08
CA ASN A 155 -31.93 2.01 -8.91
C ASN A 155 -30.96 2.83 -8.05
N LEU A 156 -29.68 2.78 -8.40
CA LEU A 156 -28.68 3.67 -7.85
C LEU A 156 -28.68 4.99 -8.64
N THR A 157 -28.54 6.11 -7.94
CA THR A 157 -28.45 7.46 -8.52
C THR A 157 -27.04 7.79 -8.99
#